data_AF-A0A9W8V1S2-F1
#
_entry.id   AF-A0A9W8V1S2-F1
#
_cell.length_a   1.000
_cell.length_b   1.000
_cell.length_c   1.000
_cell.angle_alpha   90.00
_cell.angle_beta   90.00
_cell.angle_gamma   90.00
#
_symmetry.space_group_name_H-M   'P 1'
#
loop_
_entity.id
_entity.type
_entity.pdbx_description
1 polymer ?
#
loop_
_entity_poly.entity_id
_entity_poly.type
_entity_poly.pdbx_seq_one_letter_code
_entity_poly.pdbx_strand_id
1 'polypeptide(L)'
;MPDKPEKQDKELTLPVAKLPDDTDTARDTCRFAGTKCHMAGTRILISPGLFDNCKEAKALFDDHGIYGTVMNFDAWLESEKACENHQTPVKTYLLVDSGRHDETKVLLKKIEEIRGAISDRTRIWIDVHDWRMLKYVTIKEDDNVTPKYYDGWHDPWRRWYIGIV
;
A
#
# COMPACT_ATOMS: atom_id res chain seq x y z
N MET A 1 46.57 52.11 -12.82
CA MET A 1 46.87 50.67 -12.98
C MET A 1 47.46 50.17 -11.67
N PRO A 2 47.15 48.92 -11.26
CA PRO A 2 46.12 48.48 -10.31
C PRO A 2 46.76 48.20 -8.91
N ASP A 3 46.09 47.88 -7.81
CA ASP A 3 45.29 46.68 -7.56
C ASP A 3 44.48 46.84 -6.26
N LYS A 4 43.21 46.48 -6.36
CA LYS A 4 42.30 46.20 -5.24
C LYS A 4 42.22 44.68 -5.14
N PRO A 5 42.41 44.05 -3.96
CA PRO A 5 41.94 42.69 -3.77
C PRO A 5 40.55 42.72 -3.12
N GLU A 6 39.59 42.19 -3.88
CA GLU A 6 38.27 41.74 -3.42
C GLU A 6 38.39 40.76 -2.25
N LYS A 7 37.60 40.99 -1.20
CA LYS A 7 37.22 39.93 -0.26
C LYS A 7 36.15 39.07 -0.93
N GLN A 8 36.49 37.83 -1.25
CA GLN A 8 35.50 36.80 -1.58
C GLN A 8 35.11 36.08 -0.29
N ASP A 9 33.92 36.40 0.21
CA ASP A 9 33.23 35.59 1.21
C ASP A 9 32.82 34.27 0.56
N LYS A 10 33.53 33.19 0.91
CA LYS A 10 33.15 31.82 0.53
C LYS A 10 32.01 31.38 1.45
N GLU A 11 30.79 31.60 1.01
CA GLU A 11 29.61 30.95 1.55
C GLU A 11 29.74 29.44 1.28
N LEU A 12 30.02 28.66 2.32
CA LEU A 12 29.95 27.19 2.26
C LEU A 12 28.47 26.79 2.13
N THR A 13 27.98 26.74 0.90
CA THR A 13 26.71 26.07 0.60
C THR A 13 26.92 24.57 0.73
N LEU A 14 26.59 24.03 1.91
CA LEU A 14 26.42 22.59 2.12
C LEU A 14 25.42 22.07 1.07
N PRO A 15 25.73 21.01 0.31
CA PRO A 15 24.72 20.39 -0.53
C PRO A 15 23.64 19.82 0.38
N VAL A 16 22.46 20.42 0.35
CA VAL A 16 21.23 19.81 0.87
C VAL A 16 21.10 18.48 0.15
N ALA A 17 21.38 17.40 0.89
CA ALA A 17 21.12 16.06 0.41
C ALA A 17 19.64 15.99 0.04
N LYS A 18 19.36 15.84 -1.25
CA LYS A 18 18.06 15.39 -1.74
C LYS A 18 17.79 14.08 -1.02
N LEU A 19 16.77 14.06 -0.16
CA LEU A 19 16.22 12.80 0.31
C LEU A 19 15.93 11.93 -0.93
N PRO A 20 16.32 10.66 -0.95
CA PRO A 20 15.90 9.76 -2.00
C PRO A 20 14.37 9.73 -2.02
N ASP A 21 13.82 10.01 -3.20
CA ASP A 21 12.42 9.79 -3.51
C ASP A 21 12.22 8.28 -3.57
N ASP A 22 11.92 7.68 -2.41
CA ASP A 22 11.68 6.24 -2.21
C ASP A 22 10.44 5.70 -2.96
N THR A 23 9.89 6.46 -3.92
CA THR A 23 8.73 6.06 -4.71
C THR A 23 9.10 5.33 -6.01
N ASP A 24 10.36 5.40 -6.47
CA ASP A 24 10.77 4.80 -7.75
C ASP A 24 11.32 3.37 -7.61
N THR A 25 11.97 3.05 -6.49
CA THR A 25 12.56 1.73 -6.23
C THR A 25 11.53 0.65 -5.90
N ALA A 26 10.36 1.00 -5.37
CA ALA A 26 9.31 0.03 -5.04
C ALA A 26 8.49 -0.43 -6.25
N ARG A 27 8.68 0.17 -7.43
CA ARG A 27 7.90 -0.17 -8.64
C ARG A 27 8.48 -1.37 -9.39
N ASP A 28 9.76 -1.69 -9.20
CA ASP A 28 10.45 -2.75 -9.96
C ASP A 28 10.64 -4.06 -9.19
N THR A 29 10.11 -4.14 -7.98
CA THR A 29 10.40 -5.21 -7.01
C THR A 29 9.49 -6.42 -7.13
N CYS A 30 8.37 -6.32 -7.87
CA CYS A 30 7.49 -7.47 -8.07
C CYS A 30 8.17 -8.53 -8.93
N ARG A 31 8.28 -9.75 -8.38
CA ARG A 31 8.90 -10.91 -9.03
C ARG A 31 8.15 -11.39 -10.28
N PHE A 32 6.84 -11.14 -10.35
CA PHE A 32 5.99 -11.66 -11.41
C PHE A 32 5.81 -10.67 -12.56
N ALA A 33 5.57 -9.39 -12.25
CA ALA A 33 5.23 -8.39 -13.26
C ALA A 33 6.12 -7.12 -13.25
N GLY A 34 7.08 -7.00 -12.33
CA GLY A 34 7.90 -5.79 -12.18
C GLY A 34 7.04 -4.53 -12.07
N THR A 35 7.33 -3.51 -12.88
CA THR A 35 6.55 -2.25 -12.99
C THR A 35 5.08 -2.44 -13.33
N LYS A 36 4.72 -3.55 -13.97
CA LYS A 36 3.35 -3.83 -14.40
C LYS A 36 2.54 -4.55 -13.33
N CYS A 37 3.09 -4.74 -12.13
CA CYS A 37 2.36 -5.31 -11.02
C CYS A 37 1.15 -4.45 -10.70
N HIS A 38 -0.01 -5.09 -10.56
CA HIS A 38 -1.26 -4.42 -10.24
C HIS A 38 -1.25 -3.82 -8.82
N MET A 39 -0.31 -4.26 -7.97
CA MET A 39 -0.10 -3.70 -6.64
C MET A 39 0.85 -2.49 -6.66
N ALA A 40 1.60 -2.27 -7.76
CA ALA A 40 2.51 -1.14 -7.88
C ALA A 40 1.75 0.19 -7.82
N GLY A 41 2.24 1.12 -7.00
CA GLY A 41 1.61 2.44 -6.82
C GLY A 41 0.28 2.43 -6.05
N THR A 42 -0.12 1.29 -5.47
CA THR A 42 -1.29 1.19 -4.60
C THR A 42 -0.87 1.30 -3.12
N ARG A 43 -1.81 1.72 -2.27
CA ARG A 43 -1.66 1.66 -0.82
C ARG A 43 -2.26 0.37 -0.30
N ILE A 44 -1.50 -0.38 0.48
CA ILE A 44 -1.98 -1.65 1.03
C ILE A 44 -1.86 -1.61 2.55
N LEU A 45 -3.00 -1.61 3.21
CA LEU A 45 -3.16 -1.74 4.64
C LEU A 45 -3.27 -3.23 5.00
N ILE A 46 -2.65 -3.62 6.10
CA ILE A 46 -2.63 -5.02 6.55
C ILE A 46 -3.36 -5.11 7.89
N SER A 47 -4.31 -6.05 8.00
CA SER A 47 -5.01 -6.27 9.27
C SER A 47 -4.01 -6.69 10.37
N PRO A 48 -4.20 -6.25 11.62
CA PRO A 48 -3.34 -6.63 12.72
C PRO A 48 -3.15 -8.15 12.81
N GLY A 49 -1.90 -8.60 12.94
CA GLY A 49 -1.55 -10.01 13.07
C GLY A 49 -1.65 -10.85 11.78
N LEU A 50 -2.00 -10.30 10.61
CA LEU A 50 -2.12 -11.10 9.39
C LEU A 50 -0.81 -11.84 9.05
N PHE A 51 0.31 -11.13 9.01
CA PHE A 51 1.61 -11.71 8.66
C PHE A 51 2.21 -12.59 9.75
N ASP A 52 1.83 -12.36 11.01
CA ASP A 52 2.24 -13.22 12.12
C ASP A 52 1.54 -14.58 12.05
N ASN A 53 0.27 -14.58 11.63
CA ASN A 53 -0.57 -15.77 11.59
C ASN A 53 -0.54 -16.49 10.23
N CYS A 54 -0.23 -15.79 9.14
CA CYS A 54 -0.23 -16.34 7.79
C CYS A 54 1.08 -16.01 7.04
N LYS A 55 2.03 -16.97 7.10
CA LYS A 55 3.31 -16.85 6.39
C LYS A 55 3.16 -16.83 4.87
N GLU A 56 2.14 -17.50 4.32
CA GLU A 56 1.84 -17.47 2.88
C GLU A 56 1.45 -16.05 2.43
N ALA A 57 0.59 -15.37 3.21
CA ALA A 57 0.23 -13.99 2.94
C ALA A 57 1.46 -13.06 2.94
N LYS A 58 2.35 -13.23 3.93
CA LYS A 58 3.60 -12.47 3.99
C LYS A 58 4.51 -12.74 2.79
N ALA A 59 4.72 -14.01 2.42
CA ALA A 59 5.58 -14.38 1.30
C ALA A 59 5.05 -13.82 -0.03
N LEU A 60 3.74 -13.94 -0.29
CA LEU A 60 3.12 -13.36 -1.49
C LEU A 60 3.29 -11.84 -1.53
N PHE A 61 3.16 -11.20 -0.38
CA PHE A 61 3.33 -9.77 -0.25
C PHE A 61 4.77 -9.32 -0.56
N ASP A 62 5.76 -10.04 -0.02
CA ASP A 62 7.18 -9.82 -0.27
C ASP A 62 7.54 -10.07 -1.75
N ASP A 63 6.96 -11.11 -2.38
CA ASP A 63 7.15 -11.44 -3.80
C ASP A 63 6.57 -10.36 -4.74
N HIS A 64 5.50 -9.68 -4.33
CA HIS A 64 4.94 -8.54 -5.06
C HIS A 64 5.71 -7.25 -4.82
N GLY A 65 6.70 -7.25 -3.93
CA GLY A 65 7.61 -6.12 -3.75
C GLY A 65 6.98 -4.92 -3.04
N ILE A 66 5.91 -5.14 -2.28
CA ILE A 66 5.10 -4.08 -1.68
C ILE A 66 5.77 -3.60 -0.37
N TYR A 67 6.76 -2.71 -0.45
CA TYR A 67 7.51 -2.28 0.74
C TYR A 67 7.22 -0.83 1.19
N GLY A 68 6.78 0.05 0.28
CA GLY A 68 6.75 1.50 0.51
C GLY A 68 5.44 2.10 1.04
N THR A 69 4.31 1.40 0.94
CA THR A 69 2.98 1.98 1.25
C THR A 69 2.25 1.26 2.38
N VAL A 70 2.97 0.46 3.15
CA VAL A 70 2.41 -0.42 4.17
C VAL A 70 2.37 0.31 5.49
N MET A 71 1.18 0.70 5.89
CA MET A 71 0.95 1.17 7.25
C MET A 71 0.34 0.03 8.05
N ASN A 72 0.86 -0.20 9.26
CA ASN A 72 0.09 -0.90 10.27
C ASN A 72 -1.26 -0.18 10.36
N PHE A 73 -2.35 -0.95 10.28
CA PHE A 73 -3.69 -0.41 10.26
C PHE A 73 -3.93 0.61 11.39
N ASP A 74 -3.47 0.34 12.61
CA ASP A 74 -3.64 1.26 13.74
C ASP A 74 -2.83 2.55 13.55
N ALA A 75 -1.63 2.48 12.97
CA ALA A 75 -0.84 3.66 12.65
C ALA A 75 -1.49 4.51 11.55
N TRP A 76 -2.09 3.86 10.54
CA TRP A 76 -2.85 4.55 9.50
C TRP A 76 -4.07 5.25 10.11
N LEU A 77 -4.79 4.56 10.97
CA LEU A 77 -5.98 5.07 11.61
C LEU A 77 -5.71 6.34 12.44
N GLU A 78 -4.60 6.40 13.17
CA GLU A 78 -4.20 7.61 13.89
C GLU A 78 -3.77 8.73 12.92
N SER A 79 -3.12 8.40 11.79
CA SER A 79 -2.78 9.40 10.78
C SER A 79 -4.01 10.02 10.11
N GLU A 80 -5.07 9.24 9.87
CA GLU A 80 -6.31 9.71 9.27
C GLU A 80 -7.07 10.65 10.20
N LYS A 81 -7.00 10.43 11.52
CA LYS A 81 -7.56 11.38 12.50
C LYS A 81 -6.84 12.72 12.49
N ALA A 82 -5.54 12.73 12.19
CA ALA A 82 -4.68 13.91 12.28
C ALA A 82 -4.61 14.73 10.99
N CYS A 83 -4.92 14.15 9.83
CA CYS A 83 -4.80 14.80 8.53
C CYS A 83 -6.14 15.31 7.99
N GLU A 84 -6.29 16.63 7.88
CA GLU A 84 -7.46 17.26 7.21
C GLU A 84 -7.30 17.35 5.68
N ASN A 85 -6.08 17.17 5.16
CA ASN A 85 -5.77 17.27 3.73
C ASN A 85 -5.18 15.96 3.21
N HIS A 86 -6.04 15.04 2.76
CA HIS A 86 -5.59 13.87 2.03
C HIS A 86 -5.09 14.33 0.65
N GLN A 87 -3.77 14.30 0.45
CA GLN A 87 -3.18 14.42 -0.88
C GLN A 87 -3.67 13.25 -1.75
N THR A 88 -3.94 13.57 -3.02
CA THR A 88 -4.32 12.72 -4.17
C THR A 88 -4.88 11.32 -3.86
N PRO A 89 -6.10 10.98 -4.34
CA PRO A 89 -6.70 9.69 -4.08
C PRO A 89 -5.83 8.55 -4.65
N VAL A 90 -5.06 7.90 -3.78
CA VAL A 90 -4.34 6.67 -4.08
C VAL A 90 -5.29 5.51 -3.80
N LYS A 91 -5.39 4.58 -4.75
CA LYS A 91 -6.19 3.37 -4.56
C LYS A 91 -5.67 2.62 -3.33
N THR A 92 -6.54 2.44 -2.34
CA THR A 92 -6.18 1.86 -1.05
C THR A 92 -6.91 0.54 -0.87
N TYR A 93 -6.15 -0.51 -0.59
CA TYR A 93 -6.63 -1.84 -0.27
C TYR A 93 -6.40 -2.15 1.20
N LEU A 94 -7.34 -2.84 1.84
CA LEU A 94 -7.15 -3.45 3.14
C LEU A 94 -7.16 -4.98 2.97
N LEU A 95 -6.05 -5.63 3.30
CA LEU A 95 -5.95 -7.08 3.33
C LEU A 95 -6.27 -7.61 4.72
N VAL A 96 -7.25 -8.51 4.77
CA VAL A 96 -7.70 -9.19 6.00
C VAL A 96 -7.62 -10.69 5.85
N ASP A 97 -7.77 -11.42 6.95
CA ASP A 97 -8.02 -12.86 6.95
C ASP A 97 -9.51 -13.14 7.17
N SER A 98 -10.22 -13.44 6.08
CA SER A 98 -11.64 -13.79 6.11
C SER A 98 -11.90 -15.09 6.87
N GLY A 99 -10.90 -15.95 7.09
CA GLY A 99 -11.04 -17.13 7.95
C GLY A 99 -11.29 -16.75 9.41
N ARG A 100 -10.88 -15.55 9.82
CA ARG A 100 -11.11 -14.98 11.15
C ARG A 100 -12.22 -13.94 11.08
N HIS A 101 -13.43 -14.44 10.82
CA HIS A 101 -14.62 -13.62 10.60
C HIS A 101 -14.87 -12.61 11.72
N ASP A 102 -14.73 -13.01 12.99
CA ASP A 102 -15.01 -12.13 14.13
C ASP A 102 -14.01 -10.97 14.23
N GLU A 103 -12.72 -11.25 14.07
CA GLU A 103 -11.67 -10.23 14.11
C GLU A 103 -11.78 -9.26 12.92
N THR A 104 -12.03 -9.81 11.73
CA THR A 104 -12.29 -9.00 10.54
C THR A 104 -13.51 -8.08 10.76
N LYS A 105 -14.60 -8.60 11.33
CA LYS A 105 -15.80 -7.82 11.62
C LYS A 105 -15.55 -6.71 12.65
N VAL A 106 -14.81 -7.01 13.72
CA VAL A 106 -14.42 -6.02 14.73
C VAL A 106 -13.55 -4.91 14.10
N LEU A 107 -12.61 -5.30 13.25
CA LEU A 107 -11.75 -4.36 12.52
C LEU A 107 -12.58 -3.44 11.61
N LEU A 108 -13.48 -4.01 10.80
CA LEU A 108 -14.35 -3.24 9.91
C LEU A 108 -15.25 -2.28 10.68
N LYS A 109 -15.82 -2.71 11.81
CA LYS A 109 -16.64 -1.83 12.66
C LYS A 109 -15.82 -0.66 13.24
N LYS A 110 -14.58 -0.91 13.68
CA LYS A 110 -13.66 0.13 14.15
C LYS A 110 -13.34 1.15 13.06
N ILE A 111 -13.17 0.67 11.81
CA ILE A 111 -12.96 1.52 10.63
C ILE A 111 -14.18 2.42 10.40
N GLU A 112 -15.37 1.83 10.36
CA GLU A 112 -16.63 2.56 10.15
C GLU A 112 -16.87 3.62 11.24
N GLU A 113 -16.63 3.30 12.51
CA GLU A 113 -16.82 4.21 13.65
C GLU A 113 -15.91 5.46 13.53
N ILE A 114 -14.62 5.25 13.23
CA ILE A 114 -13.66 6.35 13.13
C ILE A 114 -13.90 7.18 11.88
N ARG A 115 -14.26 6.54 10.77
CA ARG A 115 -14.57 7.24 9.52
C ARG A 115 -15.89 7.99 9.59
N GLY A 116 -16.86 7.51 10.36
CA GLY A 116 -18.10 8.23 10.66
C GLY A 116 -17.87 9.57 11.36
N ALA A 117 -16.73 9.74 12.05
CA ALA A 117 -16.31 11.01 12.63
C ALA A 117 -15.58 11.94 11.65
N ILE A 118 -15.16 11.44 10.48
CA ILE A 118 -14.47 12.19 9.42
C ILE A 118 -15.48 12.66 8.38
N SER A 119 -15.33 13.90 7.89
CA SER A 119 -16.20 14.48 6.87
C SER A 119 -16.18 13.67 5.57
N ASP A 120 -17.35 13.45 4.96
CA ASP A 120 -17.46 12.64 3.74
C ASP A 120 -16.65 13.18 2.55
N ARG A 121 -16.31 14.49 2.56
CA ARG A 121 -15.56 15.15 1.48
C ARG A 121 -14.06 14.82 1.49
N THR A 122 -13.54 14.37 2.62
CA THR A 122 -12.11 14.06 2.79
C THR A 122 -11.86 12.54 2.83
N ARG A 123 -12.91 11.73 2.88
CA ARG A 123 -12.82 10.29 3.12
C ARG A 123 -12.26 9.53 1.90
N ILE A 124 -11.11 8.87 2.07
CA ILE A 124 -10.52 7.96 1.07
C ILE A 124 -11.26 6.62 1.12
N TRP A 125 -11.76 6.10 -0.01
CA TRP A 125 -12.37 4.76 -0.08
C TRP A 125 -11.34 3.65 0.05
N ILE A 126 -11.66 2.62 0.84
CA ILE A 126 -10.80 1.46 1.05
C ILE A 126 -11.51 0.20 0.56
N ASP A 127 -10.91 -0.45 -0.44
CA ASP A 127 -11.37 -1.74 -0.93
C ASP A 127 -10.86 -2.84 0.02
N VAL A 128 -11.77 -3.57 0.66
CA VAL A 128 -11.43 -4.65 1.59
C VAL A 128 -11.40 -5.98 0.86
N HIS A 129 -10.26 -6.66 0.93
CA HIS A 129 -10.07 -7.97 0.32
C HIS A 129 -9.48 -8.97 1.32
N ASP A 130 -9.82 -10.25 1.13
CA ASP A 130 -9.07 -11.34 1.75
C ASP A 130 -7.66 -11.42 1.14
N TRP A 131 -6.66 -11.72 1.97
CA TRP A 131 -5.26 -11.81 1.54
C TRP A 131 -5.04 -12.79 0.39
N ARG A 132 -5.90 -13.82 0.26
CA ARG A 132 -5.84 -14.79 -0.86
C ARG A 132 -6.00 -14.12 -2.22
N MET A 133 -6.54 -12.91 -2.30
CA MET A 133 -6.51 -12.10 -3.52
C MET A 133 -5.10 -12.03 -4.12
N LEU A 134 -4.05 -11.85 -3.30
CA LEU A 134 -2.66 -11.78 -3.76
C LEU A 134 -2.24 -13.03 -4.54
N LYS A 135 -2.73 -14.21 -4.13
CA LYS A 135 -2.44 -15.47 -4.81
C LYS A 135 -2.97 -15.49 -6.25
N TYR A 136 -4.16 -14.93 -6.46
CA TYR A 136 -4.79 -14.92 -7.77
C TYR A 136 -4.26 -13.77 -8.63
N VAL A 137 -3.82 -12.68 -8.01
CA VAL A 137 -3.01 -11.66 -8.68
C VAL A 137 -1.69 -12.28 -9.17
N THR A 138 -1.02 -13.08 -8.35
CA THR A 138 0.17 -13.84 -8.79
C THR A 138 -0.13 -14.75 -9.97
N ILE A 139 -1.21 -15.54 -9.95
CA ILE A 139 -1.62 -16.37 -11.11
C ILE A 139 -1.87 -15.52 -12.36
N LYS A 140 -2.43 -14.32 -12.19
CA LYS A 140 -2.68 -13.40 -13.29
C LYS A 140 -1.39 -12.80 -13.85
N GLU A 141 -0.42 -12.53 -13.00
CA GLU A 141 0.84 -11.85 -13.35
C GLU A 141 1.95 -12.78 -13.79
N ASP A 142 1.97 -14.01 -13.29
CA ASP A 142 2.99 -15.00 -13.65
C ASP A 142 2.71 -15.58 -15.04
N ASP A 143 3.54 -15.22 -16.01
CA ASP A 143 3.47 -15.71 -17.38
C ASP A 143 3.72 -17.22 -17.49
N ASN A 144 4.33 -17.85 -16.48
CA ASN A 144 4.54 -19.29 -16.46
C ASN A 144 3.26 -20.07 -16.10
N VAL A 145 2.24 -19.41 -15.54
CA VAL A 145 0.99 -20.06 -15.15
C VAL A 145 0.01 -20.07 -16.32
N THR A 146 -0.06 -21.22 -17.00
CA THR A 146 -1.03 -21.47 -18.07
C THR A 146 -1.67 -22.87 -17.93
N PRO A 147 -3.01 -23.01 -18.01
CA PRO A 147 -4.00 -21.94 -18.14
C PRO A 147 -4.19 -21.16 -16.83
N LYS A 148 -4.54 -19.88 -16.94
CA LYS A 148 -4.88 -19.05 -15.77
C LYS A 148 -6.22 -19.52 -15.21
N TYR A 149 -6.20 -20.10 -14.01
CA TYR A 149 -7.39 -20.61 -13.34
C TYR A 149 -7.64 -19.85 -12.04
N TYR A 150 -8.86 -19.37 -11.88
CA TYR A 150 -9.28 -18.57 -10.72
C TYR A 150 -10.50 -19.19 -10.02
N ASP A 151 -10.52 -20.52 -9.86
CA ASP A 151 -11.64 -21.24 -9.22
C ASP A 151 -13.02 -20.96 -9.84
N GLY A 152 -13.06 -20.83 -11.17
CA GLY A 152 -14.29 -20.49 -11.91
C GLY A 152 -14.65 -19.00 -11.93
N TRP A 153 -13.83 -18.14 -11.35
CA TRP A 153 -14.02 -16.68 -11.44
C TRP A 153 -13.30 -16.10 -12.65
N HIS A 154 -13.85 -15.00 -13.18
CA HIS A 154 -13.28 -14.32 -14.34
C HIS A 154 -12.24 -13.27 -13.93
N ASP A 155 -12.31 -12.80 -12.69
CA ASP A 155 -11.51 -11.68 -12.19
C ASP A 155 -11.02 -11.98 -10.76
N PRO A 156 -9.70 -11.95 -10.50
CA PRO A 156 -9.14 -12.34 -9.21
C PRO A 156 -9.51 -11.40 -8.06
N TRP A 157 -9.88 -10.14 -8.36
CA TRP A 157 -10.33 -9.18 -7.34
C TRP A 157 -11.72 -9.50 -6.80
N ARG A 158 -12.65 -9.98 -7.64
CA ARG A 158 -14.05 -10.20 -7.24
C ARG A 158 -14.24 -11.39 -6.30
N ARG A 159 -13.43 -12.43 -6.44
CA ARG A 159 -13.55 -13.66 -5.63
C ARG A 159 -13.36 -13.41 -4.14
N TRP A 160 -12.46 -12.49 -3.81
CA TRP A 160 -11.96 -12.24 -2.46
C TRP A 160 -12.32 -10.84 -1.97
N TYR A 161 -13.21 -10.15 -2.67
CA TYR A 161 -13.76 -8.87 -2.23
C TYR A 161 -14.73 -9.09 -1.07
N ILE A 162 -14.50 -8.37 0.03
CA ILE A 162 -15.32 -8.44 1.23
C ILE A 162 -16.26 -7.25 1.31
N GLY A 163 -15.79 -6.07 0.89
CA GLY A 163 -16.58 -4.85 0.95
C GLY A 163 -15.73 -3.61 0.72
N ILE A 164 -16.37 -2.45 0.90
CA ILE A 164 -15.74 -1.15 0.84
C ILE A 164 -16.07 -0.41 2.13
N VAL A 165 -15.08 0.27 2.69
CA VAL A 165 -15.23 1.06 3.92
C VAL A 165 -14.72 2.47 3.73
#